data_AF-A0A658NNQ9-F1
#
_entry.id   AF-A0A658NNQ9-F1
#
_cell.length_a   1.000
_cell.length_b   1.000
_cell.length_c   1.000
_cell.angle_alpha   90.00
_cell.angle_beta   90.00
_cell.angle_gamma   90.00
#
_symmetry.space_group_name_H-M   'P 1'
#
loop_
_entity.id
_entity.type
_entity.pdbx_description
1 polymer ?
#
loop_
_entity_poly.entity_id
_entity_poly.type
_entity_poly.pdbx_seq_one_letter_code
_entity_poly.pdbx_strand_id
1 'polypeptide(L)'
;LSSALSRLLVVVENYPELKSNQNFLKLQDELAGTENRIATERRRYNEAVQGYNVKIRSFPANLLAGLFGFSQAAVVEAPAAAKTATQVKRA
;
A
#
# COMPACT_ATOMS: atom_id res chain seq x y z
N LEU A 1 -5.60 0.63 -8.98
CA LEU A 1 -5.17 1.93 -9.56
C LEU A 1 -3.81 1.82 -10.27
N SER A 2 -2.77 1.33 -9.59
CA SER A 2 -1.41 1.16 -10.16
C SER A 2 -1.37 0.57 -11.59
N SER A 3 -2.16 -0.47 -11.89
CA SER A 3 -2.23 -1.08 -13.24
C SER A 3 -2.77 -0.15 -14.34
N ALA A 4 -3.69 0.77 -14.04
CA ALA A 4 -4.17 1.75 -15.01
C ALA A 4 -3.12 2.84 -15.29
N LEU A 5 -2.35 3.20 -14.26
CA LEU A 5 -1.25 4.17 -14.35
C LEU A 5 -0.07 3.59 -15.16
N SER A 6 0.27 2.31 -14.95
CA SER A 6 1.27 1.62 -15.78
C SER A 6 0.87 1.60 -17.26
N ARG A 7 -0.41 1.40 -17.58
CA ARG A 7 -0.92 1.46 -18.96
C ARG A 7 -0.86 2.88 -19.54
N LEU A 8 -1.16 3.90 -18.74
CA LEU A 8 -1.05 5.29 -19.14
C LEU A 8 0.39 5.69 -19.48
N LEU A 9 1.38 5.24 -18.69
CA LEU A 9 2.79 5.50 -18.95
C LEU A 9 3.27 4.89 -20.28
N VAL A 10 2.79 3.69 -20.63
CA VAL A 10 3.10 3.06 -21.93
C VAL A 10 2.54 3.87 -23.10
N VAL A 11 1.35 4.46 -22.95
CA VAL A 11 0.77 5.33 -23.98
C VAL A 11 1.58 6.61 -24.15
N VAL A 12 2.05 7.21 -23.05
CA VAL A 12 2.81 8.48 -23.07
C VAL A 12 4.15 8.35 -23.76
N GLU A 13 4.82 7.20 -23.68
CA GLU A 13 6.05 6.95 -24.44
C GLU A 13 5.83 6.99 -25.97
N ASN A 14 4.63 6.70 -26.45
CA ASN A 14 4.27 6.82 -27.87
C ASN A 14 3.86 8.25 -28.28
N TYR A 15 3.68 9.18 -27.33
CA TYR A 15 3.22 10.55 -27.59
C TYR A 15 4.06 11.56 -26.80
N PRO A 16 5.23 11.98 -27.32
CA PRO A 16 6.16 12.89 -26.63
C PRO A 16 5.54 14.22 -26.22
N GLU A 17 4.58 14.73 -27.00
CA GLU A 17 3.82 15.96 -26.72
C GLU A 17 3.02 15.88 -25.40
N LEU A 18 2.56 14.68 -25.01
CA LEU A 18 1.87 14.47 -23.74
C LEU A 18 2.85 14.43 -22.57
N LYS A 19 4.09 13.97 -22.80
CA LYS A 19 5.15 13.86 -21.80
C LYS A 19 5.62 15.23 -21.33
N SER A 20 5.68 16.22 -22.23
CA SER A 20 6.05 17.61 -21.93
C SER A 20 4.87 18.48 -21.48
N ASN A 21 3.63 17.95 -21.53
CA ASN A 21 2.45 18.71 -21.16
C ASN A 21 2.43 18.98 -19.65
N GLN A 22 2.43 20.26 -19.27
CA GLN A 22 2.43 20.70 -17.87
C GLN A 22 1.27 20.13 -17.05
N ASN A 23 0.09 19.92 -17.64
CA ASN A 23 -1.05 19.32 -16.94
C ASN A 23 -0.83 17.82 -16.68
N PHE A 24 -0.15 17.13 -17.59
CA PHE A 24 0.18 15.72 -17.42
C PHE A 24 1.23 15.50 -16.32
N LEU A 25 2.26 16.36 -16.27
CA LEU A 25 3.27 16.32 -15.21
C LEU A 25 2.64 16.55 -13.82
N LYS A 26 1.76 17.55 -13.68
CA LYS A 26 1.02 17.81 -12.43
C LYS A 26 0.19 16.59 -11.99
N LEU A 27 -0.52 15.95 -12.92
CA LEU A 27 -1.29 14.75 -12.62
C LEU A 27 -0.39 13.60 -12.17
N GLN A 28 0.78 13.42 -12.79
CA GLN A 28 1.75 12.40 -12.37
C GLN A 28 2.22 12.65 -10.93
N ASP A 29 2.54 13.90 -10.59
CA ASP A 29 2.97 14.29 -9.24
C ASP A 29 1.86 14.09 -8.19
N GLU A 30 0.62 14.48 -8.49
CA GLU A 30 -0.54 14.26 -7.63
C GLU A 30 -0.81 12.77 -7.38
N LEU A 31 -0.69 11.96 -8.44
CA LEU A 31 -0.85 10.50 -8.35
C LEU A 31 0.27 9.86 -7.52
N ALA A 32 1.52 10.29 -7.70
CA ALA A 32 2.64 9.84 -6.87
C ALA A 32 2.43 10.23 -5.40
N GLY A 33 1.96 11.45 -5.13
CA GLY A 33 1.59 11.89 -3.79
C GLY A 33 0.46 11.04 -3.18
N THR A 34 -0.54 10.70 -3.98
CA THR A 34 -1.65 9.84 -3.55
C THR A 34 -1.18 8.41 -3.25
N GLU A 35 -0.34 7.81 -4.08
CA GLU A 35 0.21 6.47 -3.84
C GLU A 35 1.08 6.43 -2.58
N ASN A 36 1.90 7.46 -2.35
CA ASN A 36 2.70 7.60 -1.12
C ASN A 36 1.80 7.69 0.13
N ARG A 37 0.69 8.43 0.04
CA ARG A 37 -0.29 8.52 1.12
C ARG A 37 -0.96 7.16 1.37
N ILE A 38 -1.41 6.47 0.33
CA ILE A 38 -2.00 5.12 0.44
C ILE A 38 -1.02 4.15 1.09
N ALA A 39 0.26 4.18 0.69
CA ALA A 39 1.29 3.34 1.28
C ALA A 39 1.51 3.63 2.77
N THR A 40 1.49 4.91 3.16
CA THR A 40 1.63 5.35 4.55
C THR A 40 0.42 4.90 5.39
N GLU A 41 -0.80 5.12 4.90
CA GLU A 41 -2.01 4.71 5.61
C GLU A 41 -2.12 3.19 5.74
N ARG A 42 -1.73 2.44 4.71
CA ARG A 42 -1.62 0.98 4.78
C ARG A 42 -0.66 0.54 5.89
N ARG A 43 0.50 1.21 6.00
CA ARG A 43 1.46 0.91 7.07
C ARG A 43 0.85 1.19 8.45
N ARG A 44 0.24 2.36 8.65
CA ARG A 44 -0.41 2.76 9.90
C ARG A 44 -1.51 1.77 10.31
N TYR A 45 -2.36 1.37 9.36
CA TYR A 45 -3.39 0.36 9.59
C TYR A 45 -2.78 -0.98 10.03
N ASN A 46 -1.74 -1.46 9.33
CA ASN A 46 -1.09 -2.72 9.66
C ASN A 46 -0.40 -2.68 11.03
N GLU A 47 0.24 -1.57 11.40
CA GLU A 47 0.83 -1.37 12.72
C GLU A 47 -0.24 -1.43 13.82
N ALA A 48 -1.40 -0.78 13.62
CA ALA A 48 -2.51 -0.84 14.56
C ALA A 48 -3.08 -2.27 14.70
N VAL A 49 -3.28 -2.98 13.58
CA VAL A 49 -3.71 -4.38 13.55
C VAL A 49 -2.70 -5.29 14.26
N GLN A 50 -1.41 -5.09 14.04
CA GLN A 50 -0.36 -5.84 14.72
C GLN A 50 -0.42 -5.61 16.24
N GLY A 51 -0.51 -4.35 16.68
CA GLY A 51 -0.64 -4.01 18.10
C GLY A 51 -1.87 -4.64 18.74
N TYR A 52 -3.02 -4.60 18.05
CA TYR A 52 -4.24 -5.29 18.49
C TYR A 52 -4.04 -6.81 18.58
N ASN A 53 -3.50 -7.44 17.54
CA ASN A 53 -3.28 -8.88 17.49
C ASN A 53 -2.32 -9.36 18.57
N VAL A 54 -1.26 -8.59 18.87
CA VAL A 54 -0.36 -8.85 19.99
C VAL A 54 -1.12 -8.75 21.31
N LYS A 55 -1.90 -7.68 21.51
CA LYS A 55 -2.64 -7.45 22.75
C LYS A 55 -3.63 -8.58 23.05
N ILE A 56 -4.44 -9.03 22.08
CA ILE A 56 -5.42 -10.11 22.30
C ILE A 56 -4.76 -11.49 22.46
N ARG A 57 -3.48 -11.65 22.11
CA ARG A 57 -2.73 -12.91 22.29
C ARG A 57 -1.92 -12.93 23.59
N SER A 58 -1.71 -11.78 24.21
CA SER A 58 -0.93 -11.65 25.45
C SER A 58 -1.80 -11.85 26.70
N PHE A 59 -1.21 -12.45 27.74
CA PHE A 59 -1.84 -12.54 29.05
C PHE A 59 -1.95 -11.14 29.70
N PRO A 60 -3.06 -10.81 30.39
CA PRO A 60 -4.28 -11.62 30.60
C PRO A 60 -5.36 -11.45 29.52
N ALA A 61 -5.11 -10.58 28.54
CA ALA A 61 -6.11 -10.20 27.53
C ALA A 61 -6.54 -11.37 26.63
N ASN A 62 -5.72 -12.40 26.42
CA ASN A 62 -6.08 -13.61 25.68
C ASN A 62 -7.24 -14.42 26.30
N LEU A 63 -7.37 -14.41 27.63
CA LEU A 63 -8.49 -15.07 28.32
C LEU A 63 -9.79 -14.32 28.07
N LEU A 64 -9.75 -13.00 28.23
CA LEU A 64 -10.89 -12.13 27.94
C LEU A 64 -11.24 -12.17 26.44
N ALA A 65 -10.24 -12.23 25.57
CA ALA A 65 -10.45 -12.36 24.12
C ALA A 65 -11.23 -13.64 23.77
N GLY A 66 -10.90 -14.78 24.39
CA GLY A 66 -11.67 -16.01 24.22
C GLY A 66 -13.09 -15.92 24.76
N LEU A 67 -13.27 -15.31 25.95
CA LEU A 67 -14.59 -15.18 26.60
C LEU A 67 -15.53 -14.23 25.86
N PHE A 68 -15.01 -13.15 25.28
CA PHE A 68 -15.80 -12.12 24.57
C PHE A 68 -15.74 -12.24 23.05
N GLY A 69 -15.08 -13.29 22.51
CA GLY A 69 -15.04 -13.57 21.07
C GLY A 69 -14.16 -12.63 20.24
N PHE A 70 -13.16 -11.98 20.83
CA PHE A 70 -12.21 -11.15 20.09
C PHE A 70 -11.23 -12.02 19.29
N SER A 71 -11.29 -11.93 17.96
CA SER A 71 -10.39 -12.61 17.04
C SER A 71 -9.37 -11.67 16.42
N GLN A 72 -8.34 -12.24 15.77
CA GLN A 72 -7.32 -11.45 15.09
C GLN A 72 -7.89 -10.67 13.90
N ALA A 73 -7.40 -9.46 13.72
CA ALA A 73 -7.69 -8.63 12.56
C ALA A 73 -6.70 -8.92 11.43
N ALA A 74 -7.19 -8.83 10.19
CA ALA A 74 -6.39 -9.05 8.99
C ALA A 74 -5.57 -7.80 8.63
N VAL A 75 -4.32 -8.01 8.23
CA VAL A 75 -3.47 -6.97 7.65
C VAL A 75 -3.83 -6.74 6.18
N VAL A 76 -3.63 -5.52 5.70
CA VAL A 76 -3.75 -5.18 4.29
C VAL A 76 -2.42 -5.41 3.60
N GLU A 77 -2.39 -6.33 2.64
CA GLU A 77 -1.19 -6.60 1.86
C GLU A 77 -0.86 -5.50 0.85
N ALA A 78 0.42 -5.36 0.54
CA ALA A 78 0.85 -4.54 -0.58
C ALA A 78 0.46 -5.20 -1.91
N PRO A 79 0.06 -4.41 -2.93
CA PRO A 79 -0.25 -4.95 -4.26
C PRO A 79 0.98 -5.65 -4.84
N ALA A 80 0.76 -6.75 -5.56
CA ALA A 80 1.82 -7.63 -6.08
C ALA A 80 2.90 -6.89 -6.90
N ALA A 81 2.55 -5.81 -7.59
CA ALA A 81 3.49 -4.98 -8.36
C ALA A 81 4.60 -4.34 -7.50
N ALA A 82 4.35 -4.10 -6.20
CA ALA A 82 5.37 -3.59 -5.27
C ALA A 82 6.35 -4.68 -4.79
N LYS A 83 5.96 -5.97 -4.89
CA LYS A 83 6.81 -7.11 -4.47
C LYS A 83 7.91 -7.40 -5.49
N THR A 84 7.73 -7.03 -6.76
CA THR A 84 8.73 -7.25 -7.84
C THR A 84 9.90 -6.29 -7.78
N ALA A 85 9.69 -5.04 -7.34
CA ALA A 85 10.74 -4.02 -7.28
C ALA A 85 11.85 -4.33 -6.26
N THR A 86 11.55 -5.12 -5.21
CA THR A 86 12.52 -5.47 -4.16
C THR A 86 13.35 -6.71 -4.49
N GLN A 87 13.01 -7.47 -5.53
CA GLN A 87 13.75 -8.68 -5.90
C GLN A 87 15.00 -8.42 -6.77
N VAL A 88 15.21 -7.17 -7.22
CA VAL A 88 16.32 -6.82 -8.14
C VAL A 88 17.57 -6.28 -7.43
N LYS A 89 17.64 -6.33 -6.09
CA LYS A 89 18.85 -5.93 -5.33
C LYS A 89 19.30 -7.01 -4.35
N ARG A 90 19.65 -8.19 -4.88
CA ARG A 90 20.60 -9.12 -4.25
C ARG A 90 21.37 -9.84 -5.37
N ALA A 91 22.42 -9.19 -5.84
CA ALA A 91 23.55 -9.80 -6.54
C ALA A 91 24.81 -9.11 -6.02
#